data_AF-Q8ABV9-F1
#
_entry.id   AF-Q8ABV9-F1
#
_cell.length_a   1.000
_cell.length_b   1.000
_cell.length_c   1.000
_cell.angle_alpha   90.00
_cell.angle_beta   90.00
_cell.angle_gamma   90.00
#
_symmetry.space_group_name_H-M   'P 1'
#
loop_
_entity.id
_entity.type
_entity.pdbx_description
1 polymer ?
#
loop_
_entity_poly.entity_id
_entity_poly.type
_entity_poly.pdbx_seq_one_letter_code
_entity_poly.pdbx_strand_id
1 'polypeptide(L)'
;MVSTSTHDDAFDFDFGYTGKLQFLVATVDANSTYYTKDPNGIECDNDGSSSSLTPFTHPTISNLTIVGTVNGKVAQSAMGDGKSMKSCANFRRNCQFTLVNSILYGYPTGILCETTNSYVFKNNVVNGVSTTFSGITADATNTAAASAEAIGLTSPWGGYTGLMPNASPANAGADFSELDSWFTTTSYRGAVGGRSNWLTQAWVK
;
A
#
# COMPACT_ATOMS: atom_id res chain seq x y z
N MET A 1 6.23 10.61 3.80
CA MET A 1 6.70 9.70 4.88
C MET A 1 7.32 8.47 4.25
N VAL A 2 8.36 7.89 4.85
CA VAL A 2 9.06 6.69 4.33
C VAL A 2 9.16 5.65 5.44
N SER A 3 8.87 4.39 5.10
CA SER A 3 9.07 3.21 5.93
C SER A 3 9.96 2.23 5.16
N THR A 4 11.15 1.93 5.69
CA THR A 4 12.15 1.12 4.98
C THR A 4 12.40 -0.17 5.73
N SER A 5 12.01 -1.29 5.13
CA SER A 5 12.30 -2.65 5.60
C SER A 5 11.87 -2.90 7.06
N THR A 6 10.70 -2.38 7.44
CA THR A 6 10.05 -2.77 8.69
C THR A 6 9.76 -4.26 8.65
N HIS A 7 10.13 -4.96 9.71
CA HIS A 7 10.10 -6.42 9.74
C HIS A 7 8.70 -6.99 9.99
N ASP A 8 7.78 -6.18 10.50
CA ASP A 8 6.37 -6.52 10.69
C ASP A 8 5.54 -5.75 9.67
N ASP A 9 4.64 -4.88 10.11
CA ASP A 9 3.88 -4.00 9.25
C ASP A 9 4.64 -2.68 8.98
N ALA A 10 4.48 -2.13 7.76
CA ALA A 10 5.13 -0.85 7.43
C ALA A 10 4.33 0.36 7.91
N PHE A 11 3.01 0.23 8.02
CA PHE A 11 2.11 1.21 8.62
C PHE A 11 0.99 0.49 9.38
N ASP A 12 0.87 0.79 10.67
CA ASP A 12 -0.18 0.29 11.55
C ASP A 12 -1.24 1.36 11.82
N PHE A 13 -2.51 0.98 11.73
CA PHE A 13 -3.65 1.82 12.10
C PHE A 13 -4.62 1.06 12.99
N ASP A 14 -4.73 1.46 14.26
CA ASP A 14 -5.57 0.77 15.23
C ASP A 14 -6.32 1.74 16.15
N PHE A 15 -7.25 1.19 16.93
CA PHE A 15 -7.85 1.80 18.13
C PHE A 15 -8.43 3.20 17.89
N GLY A 16 -9.17 3.37 16.79
CA GLY A 16 -9.88 4.61 16.49
C GLY A 16 -9.04 5.67 15.79
N TYR A 17 -7.85 5.32 15.27
CA TYR A 17 -7.03 6.25 14.48
C TYR A 17 -7.85 6.85 13.33
N THR A 18 -8.00 8.18 13.33
CA THR A 18 -8.64 8.91 12.25
C THR A 18 -7.70 10.02 11.80
N GLY A 19 -7.12 9.88 10.61
CA GLY A 19 -6.10 10.81 10.13
C GLY A 19 -5.96 10.81 8.61
N LYS A 20 -5.31 11.86 8.09
CA LYS A 20 -5.07 12.07 6.67
C LYS A 20 -3.59 11.97 6.36
N LEU A 21 -3.26 11.23 5.31
CA LEU A 21 -1.89 10.87 4.96
C LEU A 21 -1.72 10.99 3.44
N GLN A 22 -0.68 11.70 3.00
CA GLN A 22 -0.33 11.82 1.58
C GLN A 22 1.18 11.67 1.35
N PHE A 23 1.57 11.08 0.20
CA PHE A 23 2.95 10.85 -0.20
C PHE A 23 3.72 9.93 0.76
N LEU A 24 3.25 8.70 0.86
CA LEU A 24 3.78 7.65 1.73
C LEU A 24 4.52 6.61 0.89
N VAL A 25 5.67 6.14 1.36
CA VAL A 25 6.39 5.04 0.71
C VAL A 25 6.74 3.98 1.72
N ALA A 26 6.51 2.71 1.37
CA ALA A 26 7.11 1.57 2.05
C ALA A 26 7.87 0.67 1.08
N THR A 27 9.04 0.19 1.49
CA THR A 27 9.85 -0.76 0.72
C THR A 27 10.31 -1.92 1.59
N VAL A 28 10.45 -3.10 0.98
CA VAL A 28 10.95 -4.32 1.63
C VAL A 28 12.36 -4.65 1.14
N ASP A 29 13.28 -4.94 2.06
CA ASP A 29 14.54 -5.62 1.72
C ASP A 29 14.31 -7.14 1.60
N ALA A 30 14.39 -7.65 0.38
CA ALA A 30 14.21 -9.07 0.07
C ALA A 30 15.26 -9.99 0.73
N ASN A 31 16.42 -9.45 1.12
CA ASN A 31 17.50 -10.24 1.70
C ASN A 31 17.46 -10.28 3.24
N SER A 32 16.60 -9.49 3.88
CA SER A 32 16.48 -9.50 5.33
C SER A 32 15.90 -10.83 5.82
N THR A 33 16.43 -11.28 6.96
CA THR A 33 16.05 -12.53 7.63
C THR A 33 15.26 -12.30 8.91
N TYR A 34 14.81 -11.06 9.14
CA TYR A 34 14.25 -10.63 10.41
C TYR A 34 12.73 -10.45 10.39
N TYR A 35 12.07 -10.70 9.25
CA TYR A 35 10.63 -10.49 9.16
C TYR A 35 9.86 -11.37 10.15
N THR A 36 8.87 -10.78 10.78
CA THR A 36 7.99 -11.39 11.77
C THR A 36 6.95 -12.27 11.06
N LYS A 37 5.87 -12.61 11.77
CA LYS A 37 4.74 -13.31 11.21
C LYS A 37 3.78 -12.28 10.64
N ASP A 38 3.24 -12.59 9.47
CA ASP A 38 2.21 -11.80 8.80
C ASP A 38 2.61 -10.37 8.36
N PRO A 39 3.84 -10.09 7.88
CA PRO A 39 4.26 -8.71 7.57
C PRO A 39 3.46 -8.13 6.38
N ASN A 40 2.92 -6.92 6.57
CA ASN A 40 2.14 -6.18 5.57
C ASN A 40 2.75 -4.81 5.23
N GLY A 41 2.35 -4.26 4.09
CA GLY A 41 2.59 -2.84 3.82
C GLY A 41 1.71 -1.93 4.68
N ILE A 42 0.45 -2.32 4.88
CA ILE A 42 -0.49 -1.71 5.84
C ILE A 42 -1.14 -2.84 6.63
N GLU A 43 -1.23 -2.71 7.95
CA GLU A 43 -2.19 -3.41 8.78
C GLU A 43 -3.16 -2.39 9.41
N CYS A 44 -4.46 -2.70 9.39
CA CYS A 44 -5.48 -1.79 9.89
C CYS A 44 -6.58 -2.57 10.61
N ASP A 45 -6.71 -2.38 11.93
CA ASP A 45 -7.82 -2.88 12.74
C ASP A 45 -8.69 -1.76 13.31
N ASN A 46 -9.97 -2.05 13.59
CA ASN A 46 -10.69 -1.19 14.53
C ASN A 46 -10.18 -1.42 15.96
N ASP A 47 -10.30 -2.65 16.42
CA ASP A 47 -9.82 -3.14 17.72
C ASP A 47 -9.76 -4.68 17.70
N GLY A 48 -9.12 -5.27 18.71
CA GLY A 48 -8.96 -6.73 18.81
C GLY A 48 -10.27 -7.54 18.88
N SER A 49 -11.40 -6.90 19.17
CA SER A 49 -12.73 -7.53 19.24
C SER A 49 -13.60 -7.28 18.01
N SER A 50 -13.09 -6.56 17.00
CA SER A 50 -13.86 -6.15 15.81
C SER A 50 -15.16 -5.42 16.17
N SER A 51 -15.12 -4.59 17.22
CA SER A 51 -16.32 -3.96 17.77
C SER A 51 -16.90 -2.87 16.85
N SER A 52 -18.08 -2.35 17.23
CA SER A 52 -18.70 -1.16 16.64
C SER A 52 -18.46 0.12 17.46
N LEU A 53 -17.46 0.11 18.34
CA LEU A 53 -17.11 1.28 19.16
C LEU A 53 -16.62 2.42 18.27
N THR A 54 -16.94 3.64 18.68
CA THR A 54 -16.53 4.87 18.00
C THR A 54 -15.48 5.63 18.82
N PRO A 55 -14.56 6.37 18.17
CA PRO A 55 -14.38 6.44 16.71
C PRO A 55 -13.89 5.11 16.12
N PHE A 56 -14.32 4.83 14.89
CA PHE A 56 -13.73 3.72 14.12
C PHE A 56 -12.32 4.10 13.69
N THR A 57 -11.40 3.13 13.60
CA THR A 57 -10.16 3.33 12.84
C THR A 57 -10.51 3.62 11.39
N HIS A 58 -10.08 4.77 10.87
CA HIS A 58 -10.31 5.25 9.52
C HIS A 58 -9.13 6.11 9.02
N PRO A 59 -8.02 5.50 8.56
CA PRO A 59 -7.02 6.22 7.80
C PRO A 59 -7.59 6.68 6.44
N THR A 60 -7.36 7.95 6.09
CA THR A 60 -7.62 8.51 4.76
C THR A 60 -6.30 8.75 4.05
N ILE A 61 -5.99 7.89 3.07
CA ILE A 61 -4.69 7.81 2.40
C ILE A 61 -4.83 8.14 0.92
N SER A 62 -3.98 9.03 0.43
CA SER A 62 -3.80 9.31 -0.99
C SER A 62 -2.33 9.26 -1.39
N ASN A 63 -2.02 8.92 -2.64
CA ASN A 63 -0.64 8.92 -3.14
C ASN A 63 0.33 8.11 -2.25
N LEU A 64 -0.01 6.86 -1.97
CA LEU A 64 0.86 5.88 -1.30
C LEU A 64 1.56 5.00 -2.35
N THR A 65 2.81 4.60 -2.09
CA THR A 65 3.51 3.55 -2.85
C THR A 65 4.04 2.47 -1.90
N ILE A 66 3.46 1.27 -1.95
CA ILE A 66 3.95 0.06 -1.26
C ILE A 66 4.71 -0.82 -2.25
N VAL A 67 5.94 -1.18 -1.89
CA VAL A 67 6.85 -1.99 -2.70
C VAL A 67 7.32 -3.20 -1.89
N GLY A 68 6.80 -4.37 -2.22
CA GLY A 68 7.32 -5.64 -1.72
C GLY A 68 8.49 -6.15 -2.56
N THR A 69 8.50 -7.45 -2.86
CA THR A 69 9.55 -8.12 -3.62
C THR A 69 8.99 -8.78 -4.89
N VAL A 70 9.87 -9.11 -5.83
CA VAL A 70 9.51 -9.67 -7.15
C VAL A 70 8.59 -10.90 -7.05
N ASN A 71 8.70 -11.68 -5.99
CA ASN A 71 7.96 -12.93 -5.81
C ASN A 71 7.16 -12.99 -4.50
N GLY A 72 7.00 -11.86 -3.79
CA GLY A 72 6.27 -11.83 -2.52
C GLY A 72 6.98 -12.55 -1.37
N LYS A 73 8.28 -12.80 -1.51
CA LYS A 73 9.11 -13.51 -0.54
C LYS A 73 10.33 -12.71 -0.12
N VAL A 74 10.82 -13.02 1.06
CA VAL A 74 12.04 -12.53 1.69
C VAL A 74 12.96 -13.70 2.00
N ALA A 75 14.19 -13.44 2.42
CA ALA A 75 15.17 -14.48 2.74
C ALA A 75 14.69 -15.36 3.90
N GLN A 76 14.13 -14.75 4.94
CA GLN A 76 13.47 -15.45 6.04
C GLN A 76 12.37 -14.60 6.68
N SER A 77 11.26 -15.24 7.03
CA SER A 77 10.18 -14.68 7.85
C SER A 77 9.66 -15.72 8.86
N ALA A 78 8.86 -15.29 9.82
CA ALA A 78 8.17 -16.19 10.75
C ALA A 78 6.85 -16.77 10.17
N MET A 79 6.64 -16.68 8.85
CA MET A 79 5.54 -17.34 8.15
C MET A 79 5.75 -18.87 8.10
N GLY A 80 4.67 -19.62 7.85
CA GLY A 80 4.70 -21.08 7.84
C GLY A 80 5.63 -21.71 6.78
N ASP A 81 5.89 -21.02 5.68
CA ASP A 81 6.86 -21.44 4.65
C ASP A 81 8.28 -20.89 4.90
N GLY A 82 8.45 -20.11 5.98
CA GLY A 82 9.69 -19.48 6.40
C GLY A 82 10.16 -18.32 5.53
N LYS A 83 9.40 -17.89 4.51
CA LYS A 83 9.88 -16.94 3.48
C LYS A 83 8.84 -15.96 2.96
N SER A 84 7.55 -16.22 3.13
CA SER A 84 6.50 -15.36 2.58
C SER A 84 6.32 -14.08 3.39
N MET A 85 5.73 -13.08 2.74
CA MET A 85 5.05 -11.96 3.39
C MET A 85 3.53 -12.17 3.35
N LYS A 86 2.73 -11.27 3.92
CA LYS A 86 1.26 -11.42 3.89
C LYS A 86 0.62 -10.62 2.75
N SER A 87 0.53 -9.29 2.86
CA SER A 87 -0.19 -8.48 1.87
C SER A 87 0.34 -7.04 1.73
N CYS A 88 0.06 -6.39 0.60
CA CYS A 88 0.39 -4.97 0.47
C CYS A 88 -0.45 -4.12 1.43
N ALA A 89 -1.70 -4.51 1.65
CA ALA A 89 -2.56 -3.95 2.70
C ALA A 89 -3.53 -5.00 3.22
N ASN A 90 -3.60 -5.12 4.54
CA ASN A 90 -4.50 -5.98 5.28
C ASN A 90 -5.48 -5.15 6.11
N PHE A 91 -6.75 -5.18 5.75
CA PHE A 91 -7.83 -4.51 6.47
C PHE A 91 -8.65 -5.53 7.23
N ARG A 92 -8.71 -5.37 8.55
CA ARG A 92 -9.26 -6.36 9.47
C ARG A 92 -10.08 -5.71 10.58
N ARG A 93 -10.78 -6.57 11.32
CA ARG A 93 -11.55 -6.28 12.52
C ARG A 93 -12.40 -5.00 12.45
N ASN A 94 -13.24 -4.89 11.43
CA ASN A 94 -14.19 -3.78 11.27
C ASN A 94 -13.55 -2.38 11.17
N CYS A 95 -12.27 -2.30 10.79
CA CYS A 95 -11.68 -1.02 10.44
C CYS A 95 -12.43 -0.40 9.25
N GLN A 96 -12.37 0.91 9.14
CA GLN A 96 -12.76 1.65 7.96
C GLN A 96 -11.52 2.21 7.27
N PHE A 97 -11.61 2.57 6.00
CA PHE A 97 -10.48 3.21 5.33
C PHE A 97 -10.90 3.95 4.05
N THR A 98 -10.13 4.97 3.71
CA THR A 98 -10.11 5.55 2.38
C THR A 98 -8.71 5.38 1.81
N LEU A 99 -8.59 4.67 0.69
CA LEU A 99 -7.34 4.46 -0.03
C LEU A 99 -7.54 4.78 -1.51
N VAL A 100 -6.96 5.89 -1.96
CA VAL A 100 -7.08 6.36 -3.34
C VAL A 100 -5.75 6.78 -3.95
N ASN A 101 -5.67 6.84 -5.28
CA ASN A 101 -4.50 7.33 -6.04
C ASN A 101 -3.18 6.66 -5.66
N SER A 102 -3.20 5.39 -5.25
CA SER A 102 -2.04 4.72 -4.67
C SER A 102 -1.57 3.55 -5.52
N ILE A 103 -0.32 3.12 -5.30
CA ILE A 103 0.34 2.02 -5.99
C ILE A 103 0.76 0.99 -4.94
N LEU A 104 0.35 -0.26 -5.10
CA LEU A 104 0.66 -1.33 -4.14
C LEU A 104 1.06 -2.60 -4.88
N TYR A 105 2.26 -3.12 -4.66
CA TYR A 105 2.71 -4.33 -5.35
C TYR A 105 3.79 -5.11 -4.60
N GLY A 106 4.04 -6.34 -5.07
CA GLY A 106 5.18 -7.16 -4.64
C GLY A 106 4.97 -7.96 -3.34
N TYR A 107 3.73 -8.04 -2.85
CA TYR A 107 3.37 -9.00 -1.80
C TYR A 107 2.56 -10.16 -2.39
N PRO A 108 2.46 -11.33 -1.71
CA PRO A 108 1.64 -12.44 -2.19
C PRO A 108 0.19 -12.03 -2.47
N THR A 109 -0.40 -11.24 -1.56
CA THR A 109 -1.70 -10.60 -1.77
C THR A 109 -1.56 -9.09 -1.95
N GLY A 110 -2.30 -8.50 -2.89
CA GLY A 110 -2.39 -7.06 -3.06
C GLY A 110 -3.18 -6.43 -1.91
N ILE A 111 -4.50 -6.42 -2.03
CA ILE A 111 -5.43 -6.01 -0.96
C ILE A 111 -6.10 -7.23 -0.35
N LEU A 112 -6.03 -7.34 0.96
CA LEU A 112 -6.71 -8.34 1.75
C LEU A 112 -7.69 -7.66 2.71
N CYS A 113 -8.97 -7.99 2.62
CA CYS A 113 -9.96 -7.67 3.65
C CYS A 113 -10.38 -8.98 4.35
N GLU A 114 -10.05 -9.12 5.63
CA GLU A 114 -10.33 -10.36 6.38
C GLU A 114 -11.70 -10.35 7.07
N THR A 115 -12.32 -9.18 7.21
CA THR A 115 -13.60 -8.99 7.90
C THR A 115 -14.54 -8.10 7.10
N THR A 116 -15.75 -7.85 7.62
CA THR A 116 -16.58 -6.76 7.10
C THR A 116 -15.90 -5.44 7.43
N ASN A 117 -15.66 -4.61 6.42
CA ASN A 117 -15.06 -3.28 6.53
C ASN A 117 -15.91 -2.28 5.73
N SER A 118 -15.88 -1.00 6.10
CA SER A 118 -16.45 0.09 5.31
C SER A 118 -15.33 0.89 4.65
N TYR A 119 -15.41 1.16 3.35
CA TYR A 119 -14.27 1.73 2.64
C TYR A 119 -14.60 2.56 1.42
N VAL A 120 -13.66 3.45 1.10
CA VAL A 120 -13.48 4.05 -0.23
C VAL A 120 -12.17 3.50 -0.80
N PHE A 121 -12.27 2.63 -1.80
CA PHE A 121 -11.12 2.03 -2.48
C PHE A 121 -11.22 2.30 -3.98
N LYS A 122 -10.56 3.36 -4.47
CA LYS A 122 -10.72 3.87 -5.84
C LYS A 122 -9.41 4.38 -6.45
N ASN A 123 -9.30 4.35 -7.78
CA ASN A 123 -8.18 4.92 -8.53
C ASN A 123 -6.78 4.43 -8.09
N ASN A 124 -6.66 3.22 -7.55
CA ASN A 124 -5.37 2.62 -7.21
C ASN A 124 -4.83 1.75 -8.35
N VAL A 125 -3.53 1.48 -8.35
CA VAL A 125 -2.90 0.45 -9.18
C VAL A 125 -2.33 -0.62 -8.26
N VAL A 126 -2.82 -1.85 -8.39
CA VAL A 126 -2.46 -2.95 -7.48
C VAL A 126 -1.99 -4.16 -8.26
N ASN A 127 -0.91 -4.79 -7.81
CA ASN A 127 -0.44 -6.08 -8.30
C ASN A 127 -0.04 -6.98 -7.12
N GLY A 128 -0.88 -7.95 -6.77
CA GLY A 128 -0.46 -9.05 -5.90
C GLY A 128 0.22 -10.13 -6.73
N VAL A 129 1.27 -10.76 -6.19
CA VAL A 129 2.02 -11.79 -6.91
C VAL A 129 1.15 -13.02 -7.18
N SER A 130 0.34 -13.41 -6.20
CA SER A 130 -0.58 -14.55 -6.32
C SER A 130 -2.03 -14.09 -6.47
N THR A 131 -2.44 -13.10 -5.66
CA THR A 131 -3.83 -12.63 -5.61
C THR A 131 -3.87 -11.11 -5.50
N THR A 132 -4.47 -10.42 -6.47
CA THR A 132 -4.54 -8.95 -6.42
C THR A 132 -5.54 -8.45 -5.37
N PHE A 133 -6.74 -9.04 -5.31
CA PHE A 133 -7.80 -8.64 -4.38
C PHE A 133 -8.41 -9.88 -3.72
N SER A 134 -8.56 -9.84 -2.39
CA SER A 134 -9.19 -10.91 -1.59
C SER A 134 -10.09 -10.29 -0.52
N GLY A 135 -11.32 -10.80 -0.40
CA GLY A 135 -12.30 -10.33 0.59
C GLY A 135 -12.86 -8.92 0.32
N ILE A 136 -12.55 -8.31 -0.83
CA ILE A 136 -12.99 -6.98 -1.22
C ILE A 136 -13.54 -6.97 -2.65
N THR A 137 -14.57 -6.17 -2.91
CA THR A 137 -15.02 -5.85 -4.27
C THR A 137 -14.38 -4.53 -4.70
N ALA A 138 -13.46 -4.60 -5.65
CA ALA A 138 -12.78 -3.41 -6.15
C ALA A 138 -13.71 -2.57 -7.06
N ASP A 139 -13.72 -1.25 -6.84
CA ASP A 139 -14.33 -0.29 -7.77
C ASP A 139 -13.62 -0.35 -9.13
N ALA A 140 -14.36 -0.14 -10.23
CA ALA A 140 -13.86 -0.22 -11.60
C ALA A 140 -12.77 0.81 -11.93
N THR A 141 -12.64 1.87 -11.14
CA THR A 141 -11.56 2.86 -11.26
C THR A 141 -10.19 2.33 -10.83
N ASN A 142 -10.16 1.25 -10.03
CA ASN A 142 -8.91 0.58 -9.69
C ASN A 142 -8.38 -0.23 -10.86
N THR A 143 -7.06 -0.27 -10.98
CA THR A 143 -6.36 -1.07 -11.97
C THR A 143 -5.68 -2.25 -11.28
N ALA A 144 -6.16 -3.46 -11.57
CA ALA A 144 -5.42 -4.69 -11.29
C ALA A 144 -4.34 -4.87 -12.36
N ALA A 145 -3.12 -4.42 -12.09
CA ALA A 145 -2.02 -4.51 -13.04
C ALA A 145 -1.60 -5.98 -13.21
N ALA A 146 -1.33 -6.39 -14.46
CA ALA A 146 -0.98 -7.77 -14.79
C ALA A 146 0.42 -8.19 -14.27
N SER A 147 1.31 -7.22 -14.09
CA SER A 147 2.63 -7.39 -13.47
C SER A 147 3.07 -6.06 -12.85
N ALA A 148 4.20 -6.07 -12.13
CA ALA A 148 4.81 -4.85 -11.62
C ALA A 148 5.23 -3.90 -12.76
N GLU A 149 5.68 -4.43 -13.89
CA GLU A 149 6.07 -3.65 -15.07
C GLU A 149 4.86 -2.96 -15.73
N ALA A 150 3.68 -3.59 -15.65
CA ALA A 150 2.43 -3.02 -16.16
C ALA A 150 1.87 -1.87 -15.29
N ILE A 151 2.48 -1.55 -14.15
CA ILE A 151 2.09 -0.41 -13.30
C ILE A 151 2.45 0.91 -13.99
N GLY A 152 3.50 0.94 -14.80
CA GLY A 152 3.98 2.15 -15.47
C GLY A 152 4.94 2.99 -14.62
N LEU A 153 5.64 2.39 -13.66
CA LEU A 153 6.79 3.00 -12.99
C LEU A 153 8.03 3.00 -13.89
N THR A 154 9.00 3.86 -13.61
CA THR A 154 10.28 3.93 -14.33
C THR A 154 11.04 2.62 -14.24
N SER A 155 11.12 2.05 -13.02
CA SER A 155 11.65 0.72 -12.76
C SER A 155 11.06 0.21 -11.43
N PRO A 156 10.04 -0.66 -11.44
CA PRO A 156 9.37 -1.11 -10.22
C PRO A 156 10.31 -1.74 -9.17
N TRP A 157 11.45 -2.27 -9.60
CA TRP A 157 12.44 -2.91 -8.71
C TRP A 157 13.75 -2.12 -8.62
N GLY A 158 13.78 -0.89 -9.14
CA GLY A 158 14.96 -0.03 -9.21
C GLY A 158 15.23 0.79 -7.93
N GLY A 159 14.65 0.39 -6.79
CA GLY A 159 14.68 1.18 -5.57
C GLY A 159 13.98 2.54 -5.73
N TYR A 160 14.30 3.50 -4.86
CA TYR A 160 13.60 4.80 -4.81
C TYR A 160 13.65 5.60 -6.11
N THR A 161 14.72 5.50 -6.89
CA THR A 161 14.81 6.20 -8.19
C THR A 161 13.86 5.60 -9.23
N GLY A 162 13.54 4.31 -9.11
CA GLY A 162 12.63 3.60 -10.00
C GLY A 162 11.14 3.85 -9.77
N LEU A 163 10.77 4.41 -8.62
CA LEU A 163 9.35 4.56 -8.21
C LEU A 163 8.61 5.74 -8.86
N MET A 164 9.28 6.54 -9.70
CA MET A 164 8.60 7.60 -10.44
C MET A 164 7.68 7.03 -11.51
N PRO A 165 6.43 7.49 -11.62
CA PRO A 165 5.55 7.17 -12.74
C PRO A 165 6.13 7.65 -14.08
N ASN A 166 6.19 6.75 -15.06
CA ASN A 166 6.70 7.00 -16.42
C ASN A 166 5.62 6.78 -17.49
N ALA A 167 4.70 5.84 -17.27
CA ALA A 167 3.63 5.48 -18.20
C ALA A 167 2.30 5.26 -17.48
N SER A 168 1.22 5.18 -18.24
CA SER A 168 -0.08 4.75 -17.72
C SER A 168 0.01 3.29 -17.27
N PRO A 169 -0.70 2.89 -16.20
CA PRO A 169 -1.66 3.69 -15.43
C PRO A 169 -1.07 4.64 -14.38
N ALA A 170 0.19 4.49 -13.96
CA ALA A 170 0.73 5.27 -12.84
C ALA A 170 0.85 6.79 -13.11
N ASN A 171 1.20 7.21 -14.34
CA ASN A 171 1.51 8.62 -14.62
C ASN A 171 0.28 9.52 -14.87
N ALA A 172 -0.93 8.95 -14.77
CA ALA A 172 -2.19 9.62 -15.10
C ALA A 172 -3.36 9.11 -14.22
N GLY A 173 -4.52 9.73 -14.35
CA GLY A 173 -5.79 9.18 -13.86
C GLY A 173 -5.95 9.14 -12.34
N ALA A 174 -5.20 9.95 -11.60
CA ALA A 174 -5.52 10.25 -10.21
C ALA A 174 -6.82 11.07 -10.12
N ASP A 175 -7.64 10.78 -9.11
CA ASP A 175 -8.90 11.46 -8.83
C ASP A 175 -8.99 11.81 -7.35
N PHE A 176 -9.34 13.07 -7.06
CA PHE A 176 -9.44 13.62 -5.71
C PHE A 176 -10.89 13.92 -5.32
N SER A 177 -11.88 13.47 -6.10
CA SER A 177 -13.30 13.69 -5.85
C SER A 177 -13.79 13.16 -4.49
N GLU A 178 -13.15 12.12 -3.96
CA GLU A 178 -13.44 11.53 -2.64
C GLU A 178 -12.66 12.19 -1.48
N LEU A 179 -11.84 13.21 -1.78
CA LEU A 179 -10.92 13.84 -0.85
C LEU A 179 -11.22 15.33 -0.69
N ASP A 180 -10.93 15.88 0.49
CA ASP A 180 -11.05 17.33 0.71
C ASP A 180 -9.77 18.11 0.39
N SER A 181 -9.85 19.43 0.53
CA SER A 181 -8.79 20.37 0.16
C SER A 181 -7.52 20.29 1.01
N TRP A 182 -7.47 19.43 2.03
CA TRP A 182 -6.23 19.11 2.73
C TRP A 182 -5.24 18.38 1.81
N PHE A 183 -5.74 17.58 0.87
CA PHE A 183 -4.90 16.82 -0.05
C PHE A 183 -4.44 17.68 -1.22
N THR A 184 -3.14 17.59 -1.54
CA THR A 184 -2.58 18.24 -2.73
C THR A 184 -2.99 17.46 -3.97
N THR A 185 -3.65 18.11 -4.92
CA THR A 185 -4.05 17.45 -6.17
C THR A 185 -2.82 17.13 -7.03
N THR A 186 -2.81 15.92 -7.58
CA THR A 186 -1.78 15.45 -8.52
C THR A 186 -2.45 14.80 -9.72
N SER A 187 -1.71 14.66 -10.82
CA SER A 187 -2.20 13.94 -12.01
C SER A 187 -1.86 12.46 -12.00
N TYR A 188 -1.01 12.01 -11.06
CA TYR A 188 -0.39 10.68 -11.04
C TYR A 188 -0.78 9.92 -9.78
N ARG A 189 -0.66 8.59 -9.84
CA ARG A 189 -0.88 7.69 -8.71
C ARG A 189 0.46 7.32 -8.07
N GLY A 190 0.45 7.04 -6.78
CA GLY A 190 1.67 6.79 -6.01
C GLY A 190 2.26 8.05 -5.38
N ALA A 191 3.34 7.88 -4.62
CA ALA A 191 3.86 8.87 -3.69
C ALA A 191 4.84 9.90 -4.28
N VAL A 192 5.37 9.62 -5.46
CA VAL A 192 6.34 10.47 -6.15
C VAL A 192 5.85 10.82 -7.54
N GLY A 193 6.06 12.07 -7.96
CA GLY A 193 5.66 12.54 -9.28
C GLY A 193 6.75 12.33 -10.32
N GLY A 194 6.38 12.26 -11.60
CA GLY A 194 7.31 12.05 -12.71
C GLY A 194 8.31 13.21 -12.97
N ARG A 195 8.23 14.32 -12.23
CA ARG A 195 9.10 15.50 -12.42
C ARG A 195 9.99 15.83 -11.22
N SER A 196 9.75 15.23 -10.07
CA SER A 196 10.53 15.46 -8.85
C SER A 196 10.41 14.25 -7.93
N ASN A 197 11.54 13.62 -7.64
CA ASN A 197 11.63 12.50 -6.73
C ASN A 197 12.19 12.97 -5.39
N TRP A 198 11.31 13.19 -4.41
CA TRP A 198 11.73 13.57 -3.07
C TRP A 198 12.40 12.42 -2.30
N LEU A 199 12.31 11.17 -2.78
CA LEU A 199 12.98 10.01 -2.17
C LEU A 199 14.50 10.01 -2.36
N THR A 200 15.05 10.87 -3.23
CA THR A 200 16.49 10.99 -3.45
C THR A 200 17.16 12.04 -2.56
N GLN A 201 16.38 12.68 -1.68
CA GLN A 201 16.89 13.68 -0.75
C GLN A 201 17.72 13.01 0.35
N ALA A 202 18.78 13.68 0.81
CA ALA A 202 19.77 13.11 1.74
C ALA A 202 19.23 12.68 3.12
N TRP A 203 18.01 13.10 3.48
CA TRP A 203 17.35 12.69 4.71
C TRP A 203 16.60 11.35 4.58
N VAL A 204 16.38 10.88 3.36
CA VAL A 204 15.80 9.55 3.08
C VAL A 204 16.95 8.53 3.14
N LYS A 205 16.80 7.51 3.98
CA LYS A 205 17.83 6.50 4.26
C LYS A 205 17.29 5.10 4.05
#